data_AF-A0A1S8RX05-F1
#
_entry.id   AF-A0A1S8RX05-F1
#
_cell.length_a   1.000
_cell.length_b   1.000
_cell.length_c   1.000
_cell.angle_alpha   90.00
_cell.angle_beta   90.00
_cell.angle_gamma   90.00
#
_symmetry.space_group_name_H-M   'P 1'
#
loop_
_entity.id
_entity.type
_entity.pdbx_description
1 polymer ?
#
loop_
_entity_poly.entity_id
_entity_poly.type
_entity_poly.pdbx_seq_one_letter_code
_entity_poly.pdbx_strand_id
1 'polypeptide(L)'
;MVEKIAFNLGRNDEKPNIDLAIELINLKDLEGIKEIVDGLKNRKEQIANDCMKVLYEIGERNPELIAEYVLDFINLLKSRNNRLVWGSMTAISKIVFLKPKEVFRNIEIIISAYENGSVITRDNSISVFAELAKADKEYEKLMLKKILDHLSNCRPKEIGQHAERAFICINQENSKEFISVLLKRRENLSDSQKKRIDKLIKNIEKGNFNS
;
A
#
# COMPACT_ATOMS: atom_id res chain seq x y z
N MET A 1 -18.14 -13.80 -13.15
CA MET A 1 -17.89 -12.60 -12.33
C MET A 1 -17.47 -11.38 -13.12
N VAL A 2 -16.61 -11.54 -14.14
CA VAL A 2 -16.15 -10.41 -14.97
C VAL A 2 -17.32 -9.68 -15.65
N GLU A 3 -18.43 -10.35 -15.96
CA GLU A 3 -19.66 -9.75 -16.48
C GLU A 3 -20.32 -8.73 -15.54
N LYS A 4 -20.07 -8.79 -14.23
CA LYS A 4 -20.66 -7.90 -13.21
C LYS A 4 -19.84 -6.62 -12.95
N ILE A 5 -18.66 -6.48 -13.56
CA ILE A 5 -17.84 -5.28 -13.40
C ILE A 5 -18.45 -4.08 -14.12
N ALA A 6 -18.11 -2.86 -13.67
CA ALA A 6 -18.72 -1.62 -14.14
C ALA A 6 -18.70 -1.47 -15.68
N PHE A 7 -17.56 -1.73 -16.32
CA PHE A 7 -17.41 -1.64 -17.78
C PHE A 7 -18.37 -2.56 -18.53
N ASN A 8 -18.52 -3.82 -18.11
CA ASN A 8 -19.42 -4.78 -18.78
C ASN A 8 -20.90 -4.48 -18.53
N LEU A 9 -21.21 -3.73 -17.47
CA LEU A 9 -22.55 -3.20 -17.20
C LEU A 9 -22.81 -1.85 -17.90
N GLY A 10 -21.86 -1.33 -18.68
CA GLY A 10 -21.99 -0.02 -19.33
C GLY A 10 -22.00 1.16 -18.35
N ARG A 11 -21.40 1.00 -17.17
CA ARG A 11 -21.33 2.02 -16.12
C ARG A 11 -19.97 2.68 -16.08
N ASN A 12 -19.95 3.97 -15.71
CA ASN A 12 -18.74 4.79 -15.62
C ASN A 12 -18.33 5.10 -14.16
N ASP A 13 -19.09 4.61 -13.18
CA ASP A 13 -18.82 4.78 -11.76
C ASP A 13 -18.29 3.48 -11.11
N GLU A 14 -17.61 3.60 -9.97
CA GLU A 14 -16.96 2.47 -9.31
C GLU A 14 -17.90 1.61 -8.46
N LYS A 15 -19.18 1.98 -8.32
CA LYS A 15 -20.15 1.30 -7.44
C LYS A 15 -20.30 -0.19 -7.75
N PRO A 16 -20.41 -0.63 -9.03
CA PRO A 16 -20.53 -2.05 -9.35
C PRO A 16 -19.33 -2.87 -8.89
N ASN A 17 -18.11 -2.33 -9.02
CA ASN A 17 -16.90 -3.01 -8.63
C ASN A 17 -16.81 -3.16 -7.09
N ILE A 18 -17.25 -2.14 -6.34
CA ILE A 18 -17.32 -2.20 -4.87
C ILE A 18 -18.39 -3.20 -4.42
N ASP A 19 -19.57 -3.17 -5.05
CA ASP A 19 -20.66 -4.08 -4.72
C ASP A 19 -20.29 -5.53 -5.03
N LEU A 20 -19.60 -5.77 -6.16
CA LEU A 20 -19.08 -7.08 -6.50
C LEU A 20 -18.02 -7.57 -5.51
N ALA A 21 -17.11 -6.70 -5.05
CA ALA A 21 -16.16 -7.06 -4.00
C ALA A 21 -16.87 -7.51 -2.72
N ILE A 22 -17.92 -6.78 -2.30
CA ILE A 22 -18.73 -7.11 -1.12
C ILE A 22 -19.47 -8.45 -1.33
N GLU A 23 -20.05 -8.67 -2.51
CA GLU A 23 -20.70 -9.93 -2.87
C GLU A 23 -19.72 -11.12 -2.74
N LEU A 24 -18.55 -11.02 -3.35
CA LEU A 24 -17.52 -12.08 -3.33
C LEU A 24 -17.03 -12.39 -1.91
N ILE A 25 -16.87 -11.37 -1.06
CA ILE A 25 -16.51 -11.56 0.35
C ILE A 25 -17.61 -12.30 1.11
N ASN A 26 -18.86 -11.85 0.98
CA ASN A 26 -19.99 -12.40 1.72
C ASN A 26 -20.25 -13.87 1.36
N LEU A 27 -20.08 -14.22 0.09
CA LEU A 27 -20.23 -15.58 -0.41
C LEU A 27 -18.98 -16.44 -0.20
N LYS A 28 -17.84 -15.83 0.16
CA LYS A 28 -16.51 -16.46 0.15
C LYS A 28 -16.25 -17.18 -1.19
N ASP A 29 -16.62 -16.53 -2.29
CA ASP A 29 -16.58 -17.13 -3.62
C ASP A 29 -15.15 -17.08 -4.19
N LEU A 30 -14.34 -18.08 -3.84
CA LEU A 30 -12.94 -18.18 -4.25
C LEU A 30 -12.78 -18.34 -5.76
N GLU A 31 -13.67 -19.07 -6.42
CA GLU A 31 -13.64 -19.22 -7.88
C GLU A 31 -14.00 -17.91 -8.57
N GLY A 32 -14.99 -17.17 -8.04
CA GLY A 32 -15.33 -15.84 -8.51
C GLY A 32 -14.18 -14.84 -8.34
N ILE A 33 -13.47 -14.88 -7.21
CA ILE A 33 -12.27 -14.04 -6.99
C ILE A 33 -11.18 -14.40 -7.99
N LYS A 34 -10.92 -15.69 -8.20
CA LYS A 34 -9.95 -16.16 -9.19
C LYS A 34 -10.29 -15.70 -10.61
N GLU A 35 -11.56 -15.74 -11.00
CA GLU A 35 -12.01 -15.20 -12.29
C GLU A 35 -11.72 -13.70 -12.44
N ILE A 36 -11.90 -12.93 -11.35
CA ILE A 36 -11.54 -11.50 -11.32
C ILE A 36 -10.01 -11.31 -11.42
N VAL A 37 -9.21 -12.15 -10.77
CA VAL A 37 -7.74 -12.14 -10.92
C VAL A 37 -7.34 -12.43 -12.36
N ASP A 38 -7.95 -13.42 -13.01
CA ASP A 38 -7.69 -13.73 -14.43
C ASP A 38 -8.09 -12.56 -15.35
N GLY A 39 -9.13 -11.81 -14.96
CA GLY A 39 -9.53 -10.56 -15.62
C GLY A 39 -8.44 -9.49 -15.70
N LEU A 40 -7.42 -9.52 -14.83
CA LEU A 40 -6.27 -8.61 -14.88
C LEU A 40 -5.42 -8.75 -16.15
N LYS A 41 -5.47 -9.91 -16.81
CA LYS A 41 -4.74 -10.21 -18.04
C LYS A 41 -5.53 -9.82 -19.30
N ASN A 42 -6.71 -9.20 -19.15
CA ASN A 42 -7.56 -8.85 -20.27
C ASN A 42 -6.90 -7.80 -21.18
N ARG A 43 -7.06 -7.95 -22.51
CA ARG A 43 -6.53 -7.00 -23.50
C ARG A 43 -7.20 -5.63 -23.43
N LYS A 44 -8.46 -5.56 -22.97
CA LYS A 44 -9.18 -4.31 -22.74
C LYS A 44 -8.79 -3.76 -21.36
N GLU A 45 -8.08 -2.64 -21.35
CA GLU A 45 -7.59 -2.02 -20.11
C GLU A 45 -8.71 -1.69 -19.14
N GLN A 46 -9.90 -1.31 -19.62
CA GLN A 46 -11.05 -1.01 -18.76
C GLN A 46 -11.48 -2.22 -17.92
N ILE A 47 -11.48 -3.41 -18.53
CA ILE A 47 -11.81 -4.66 -17.83
C ILE A 47 -10.76 -4.94 -16.74
N ALA A 48 -9.47 -4.87 -17.10
CA ALA A 48 -8.39 -5.10 -16.14
C ALA A 48 -8.41 -4.07 -14.99
N ASN A 49 -8.70 -2.80 -15.30
CA ASN A 49 -8.79 -1.73 -14.32
C ASN A 49 -9.95 -1.93 -13.33
N ASP A 50 -11.10 -2.40 -13.81
CA ASP A 50 -12.24 -2.72 -12.97
C ASP A 50 -12.01 -3.96 -12.13
N CYS A 51 -11.40 -5.00 -12.70
CA CYS A 51 -10.98 -6.18 -11.93
C CYS A 51 -10.01 -5.80 -10.81
N MET A 52 -9.03 -4.95 -11.10
CA MET A 52 -8.10 -4.43 -10.09
C MET A 52 -8.82 -3.62 -8.99
N LYS A 53 -9.86 -2.85 -9.36
CA LYS A 53 -10.72 -2.14 -8.39
C LYS A 53 -11.39 -3.13 -7.44
N VAL A 54 -12.01 -4.19 -7.96
CA VAL A 54 -12.64 -5.23 -7.15
C VAL A 54 -11.61 -5.82 -6.17
N LEU A 55 -10.42 -6.19 -6.66
CA LEU A 55 -9.42 -6.89 -5.84
C LEU A 55 -8.86 -6.04 -4.71
N TYR A 56 -8.53 -4.77 -4.92
CA TYR A 56 -8.05 -3.97 -3.79
C TYR A 56 -9.17 -3.62 -2.79
N GLU A 57 -10.44 -3.57 -3.22
CA GLU A 57 -11.58 -3.44 -2.30
C GLU A 57 -11.80 -4.71 -1.47
N ILE A 58 -11.52 -5.89 -2.04
CA ILE A 58 -11.43 -7.15 -1.29
C ILE A 58 -10.26 -7.07 -0.29
N GLY A 59 -9.08 -6.64 -0.75
CA GLY A 59 -7.90 -6.50 0.10
C GLY A 59 -8.12 -5.61 1.31
N GLU A 60 -8.85 -4.50 1.14
CA GLU A 60 -9.21 -3.58 2.23
C GLU A 60 -10.07 -4.25 3.31
N ARG A 61 -10.99 -5.13 2.92
CA ARG A 61 -12.04 -5.68 3.81
C ARG A 61 -11.72 -7.07 4.34
N ASN A 62 -11.08 -7.89 3.51
CA ASN A 62 -10.73 -9.26 3.82
C ASN A 62 -9.45 -9.66 3.05
N PRO A 63 -8.27 -9.25 3.53
CA PRO A 63 -6.99 -9.41 2.83
C PRO A 63 -6.61 -10.88 2.59
N GLU A 64 -7.07 -11.80 3.43
CA GLU A 64 -6.79 -13.24 3.32
C GLU A 64 -7.29 -13.81 1.98
N LEU A 65 -8.41 -13.31 1.46
CA LEU A 65 -9.03 -13.80 0.23
C LEU A 65 -8.24 -13.50 -1.04
N ILE A 66 -7.30 -12.55 -1.00
CA ILE A 66 -6.45 -12.22 -2.17
C ILE A 66 -4.96 -12.45 -1.91
N ALA A 67 -4.58 -12.91 -0.71
CA ALA A 67 -3.19 -13.01 -0.30
C ALA A 67 -2.38 -14.00 -1.18
N GLU A 68 -3.02 -15.04 -1.72
CA GLU A 68 -2.36 -15.99 -2.61
C GLU A 68 -1.92 -15.38 -3.95
N TYR A 69 -2.57 -14.29 -4.39
CA TYR A 69 -2.30 -13.61 -5.66
C TYR A 69 -1.24 -12.51 -5.55
N VAL A 70 -0.47 -12.48 -4.46
CA VAL A 70 0.57 -11.45 -4.23
C VAL A 70 1.56 -11.35 -5.39
N LEU A 71 1.92 -12.47 -6.02
CA LEU A 71 2.85 -12.49 -7.14
C LEU A 71 2.22 -11.91 -8.42
N ASP A 72 0.93 -12.10 -8.65
CA ASP A 72 0.20 -11.46 -9.76
C ASP A 72 0.22 -9.93 -9.59
N PHE A 73 -0.03 -9.43 -8.38
CA PHE A 73 0.03 -7.99 -8.10
C PHE A 73 1.45 -7.43 -8.26
N ILE A 74 2.47 -8.14 -7.78
CA ILE A 74 3.88 -7.73 -7.94
C ILE A 74 4.24 -7.65 -9.43
N ASN A 75 3.81 -8.61 -10.24
CA ASN A 75 4.07 -8.60 -11.67
C ASN A 75 3.44 -7.37 -12.37
N LEU A 76 2.25 -6.96 -11.95
CA LEU A 76 1.55 -5.80 -12.50
C LEU A 76 2.21 -4.45 -12.18
N LEU A 77 3.12 -4.39 -11.20
CA LEU A 77 3.92 -3.18 -10.95
C LEU A 77 4.85 -2.82 -12.13
N LYS A 78 5.08 -3.76 -13.06
CA LYS A 78 5.85 -3.56 -14.29
C LYS A 78 4.98 -3.08 -15.47
N SER A 79 3.68 -2.93 -15.26
CA SER A 79 2.73 -2.56 -16.32
C SER A 79 2.96 -1.14 -16.84
N ARG A 80 2.67 -0.92 -18.12
CA ARG A 80 2.57 0.43 -18.70
C ARG A 80 1.26 1.13 -18.33
N ASN A 81 0.26 0.37 -17.90
CA ASN A 81 -1.00 0.92 -17.42
C ASN A 81 -0.82 1.37 -15.97
N ASN A 82 -0.72 2.70 -15.77
CA ASN A 82 -0.52 3.31 -14.46
C ASN A 82 -1.64 2.96 -13.45
N ARG A 83 -2.88 2.70 -13.89
CA ARG A 83 -3.98 2.29 -13.01
C ARG A 83 -3.77 0.88 -12.45
N LEU A 84 -3.20 -0.02 -13.23
CA LEU A 84 -2.80 -1.33 -12.72
C LEU A 84 -1.61 -1.22 -11.76
N VAL A 85 -0.64 -0.33 -12.02
CA VAL A 85 0.52 -0.16 -11.13
C VAL A 85 0.07 0.33 -9.74
N TRP A 86 -0.65 1.45 -9.66
CA TRP A 86 -1.06 1.97 -8.34
C TRP A 86 -2.13 1.10 -7.68
N GLY A 87 -3.02 0.47 -8.45
CA GLY A 87 -4.00 -0.49 -7.93
C GLY A 87 -3.32 -1.72 -7.32
N SER A 88 -2.30 -2.25 -7.99
CA SER A 88 -1.55 -3.41 -7.49
C SER A 88 -0.74 -3.07 -6.24
N MET A 89 -0.09 -1.90 -6.21
CA MET A 89 0.58 -1.43 -4.99
C MET A 89 -0.42 -1.22 -3.82
N THR A 90 -1.65 -0.82 -4.12
CA THR A 90 -2.73 -0.73 -3.12
C THR A 90 -3.14 -2.11 -2.62
N ALA A 91 -3.34 -3.10 -3.49
CA ALA A 91 -3.63 -4.46 -3.07
C ALA A 91 -2.48 -5.04 -2.22
N ILE A 92 -1.23 -4.87 -2.65
CA ILE A 92 -0.04 -5.33 -1.92
C ILE A 92 0.05 -4.69 -0.54
N SER A 93 -0.23 -3.38 -0.40
CA SER A 93 -0.20 -2.70 0.90
C SER A 93 -1.22 -3.25 1.91
N LYS A 94 -2.24 -3.97 1.43
CA LYS A 94 -3.26 -4.62 2.28
C LYS A 94 -2.95 -6.06 2.63
N ILE A 95 -2.06 -6.73 1.90
CA ILE A 95 -1.77 -8.16 2.13
C ILE A 95 -0.33 -8.45 2.49
N VAL A 96 0.55 -7.45 2.45
CA VAL A 96 1.99 -7.62 2.71
C VAL A 96 2.26 -8.28 4.07
N PHE A 97 1.47 -7.98 5.11
CA PHE A 97 1.64 -8.59 6.43
C PHE A 97 1.34 -10.11 6.44
N LEU A 98 0.57 -10.60 5.46
CA LEU A 98 0.29 -12.03 5.26
C LEU A 98 1.37 -12.74 4.42
N LYS A 99 2.09 -11.98 3.57
CA LYS A 99 3.07 -12.48 2.59
C LYS A 99 4.39 -11.69 2.59
N PRO A 100 5.01 -11.39 3.76
CA PRO A 100 6.16 -10.48 3.80
C PRO A 100 7.37 -11.07 3.06
N LYS A 101 7.54 -12.39 3.11
CA LYS A 101 8.64 -13.11 2.46
C LYS A 101 8.56 -13.02 0.94
N GLU A 102 7.39 -13.24 0.35
CA GLU A 102 7.17 -13.15 -1.09
C GLU A 102 7.37 -11.73 -1.61
N VAL A 103 6.88 -10.73 -0.86
CA VAL A 103 7.07 -9.31 -1.20
C VAL A 103 8.55 -8.93 -1.11
N PHE A 104 9.25 -9.30 -0.04
CA PHE A 104 10.67 -8.95 0.13
C PHE A 104 11.57 -9.64 -0.90
N ARG A 105 11.30 -10.89 -1.29
CA ARG A 105 12.00 -11.57 -2.38
C ARG A 105 11.94 -10.82 -3.71
N ASN A 106 10.93 -9.97 -3.89
CA ASN A 106 10.71 -9.15 -5.08
C ASN A 106 10.95 -7.65 -4.81
N ILE A 107 11.72 -7.30 -3.77
CA ILE A 107 11.82 -5.93 -3.28
C ILE A 107 12.29 -4.93 -4.34
N GLU A 108 13.16 -5.34 -5.26
CA GLU A 108 13.63 -4.49 -6.36
C GLU A 108 12.48 -4.00 -7.26
N ILE A 109 11.45 -4.82 -7.49
CA ILE A 109 10.27 -4.44 -8.26
C ILE A 109 9.44 -3.41 -7.47
N ILE A 110 9.27 -3.62 -6.17
CA ILE A 110 8.55 -2.69 -5.29
C ILE A 110 9.27 -1.34 -5.24
N ILE A 111 10.59 -1.34 -5.04
CA ILE A 111 11.42 -0.13 -4.99
C ILE A 111 11.37 0.62 -6.33
N SER A 112 11.51 -0.10 -7.45
CA SER A 112 11.40 0.53 -8.77
C SER A 112 10.02 1.18 -9.01
N ALA A 113 8.94 0.53 -8.56
CA ALA A 113 7.59 1.09 -8.66
C ALA A 113 7.39 2.29 -7.72
N TYR A 114 7.99 2.27 -6.53
CA TYR A 114 8.03 3.41 -5.61
C TYR A 114 8.76 4.62 -6.23
N GLU A 115 9.95 4.41 -6.79
CA GLU A 115 10.78 5.48 -7.34
C GLU A 115 10.13 6.14 -8.57
N ASN A 116 9.56 5.32 -9.46
CA ASN A 116 9.04 5.77 -10.76
C ASN A 116 7.52 5.95 -10.82
N GLY A 117 6.80 5.52 -9.78
CA GLY A 117 5.34 5.47 -9.76
C GLY A 117 4.65 6.81 -9.52
N SER A 118 3.32 6.76 -9.63
CA SER A 118 2.44 7.87 -9.27
C SER A 118 2.47 8.18 -7.78
N VAL A 119 1.87 9.31 -7.37
CA VAL A 119 1.72 9.68 -5.96
C VAL A 119 1.04 8.55 -5.16
N ILE A 120 -0.02 7.95 -5.70
CA ILE A 120 -0.75 6.84 -5.03
C ILE A 120 0.14 5.60 -4.88
N THR A 121 1.01 5.33 -5.87
CA THR A 121 1.98 4.22 -5.79
C THR A 121 2.97 4.47 -4.66
N ARG A 122 3.52 5.69 -4.56
CA ARG A 122 4.45 6.07 -3.49
C ARG A 122 3.82 5.98 -2.11
N ASP A 123 2.61 6.53 -1.95
CA ASP A 123 1.88 6.49 -0.67
C ASP A 123 1.70 5.07 -0.15
N ASN A 124 1.28 4.15 -1.01
CA ASN A 124 1.10 2.75 -0.65
C ASN A 124 2.44 2.01 -0.45
N SER A 125 3.49 2.40 -1.17
CA SER A 125 4.83 1.83 -0.98
C SER A 125 5.37 2.09 0.43
N ILE A 126 5.09 3.25 1.02
CA ILE A 126 5.49 3.54 2.41
C ILE A 126 4.81 2.58 3.39
N SER A 127 3.53 2.24 3.16
CA SER A 127 2.85 1.22 3.95
C SER A 127 3.48 -0.16 3.76
N VAL A 128 3.83 -0.53 2.52
CA VAL A 128 4.53 -1.81 2.23
C VAL A 128 5.89 -1.87 2.92
N PHE A 129 6.70 -0.82 2.84
CA PHE A 129 8.00 -0.76 3.52
C PHE A 129 7.86 -0.88 5.04
N ALA A 130 6.87 -0.21 5.61
CA ALA A 130 6.64 -0.26 7.06
C ALA A 130 6.19 -1.66 7.51
N GLU A 131 5.29 -2.31 6.79
CA GLU A 131 4.89 -3.69 7.11
C GLU A 131 6.05 -4.68 6.99
N LEU A 132 6.87 -4.55 5.94
CA LEU A 132 8.09 -5.35 5.82
C LEU A 132 9.06 -5.10 6.97
N ALA A 133 9.28 -3.85 7.34
CA ALA A 133 10.15 -3.50 8.47
C ALA A 133 9.63 -4.03 9.81
N LYS A 134 8.31 -4.09 9.99
CA LYS A 134 7.66 -4.67 11.17
C LYS A 134 7.80 -6.20 11.20
N ALA A 135 7.72 -6.85 10.03
CA ALA A 135 7.63 -8.29 9.91
C ALA A 135 8.93 -9.04 10.26
N ASP A 136 10.09 -8.47 9.93
CA ASP A 136 11.39 -9.15 10.12
C ASP A 136 12.54 -8.16 10.34
N LYS A 137 13.46 -8.47 11.26
CA LYS A 137 14.65 -7.66 11.56
C LYS A 137 15.61 -7.55 10.37
N GLU A 138 15.69 -8.57 9.52
CA GLU A 138 16.48 -8.53 8.28
C GLU A 138 15.91 -7.47 7.31
N TYR A 139 14.59 -7.41 7.19
CA TYR A 139 13.90 -6.47 6.30
C TYR A 139 13.94 -5.05 6.88
N GLU A 140 13.81 -4.91 8.20
CA GLU A 140 13.81 -3.63 8.94
C GLU A 140 14.96 -2.73 8.50
N LYS A 141 16.19 -3.25 8.48
CA LYS A 141 17.37 -2.44 8.16
C LYS A 141 17.27 -1.73 6.81
N LEU A 142 16.82 -2.44 5.77
CA LEU A 142 16.71 -1.88 4.41
C LEU A 142 15.49 -0.95 4.30
N MET A 143 14.34 -1.39 4.83
CA MET A 143 13.08 -0.69 4.70
C MET A 143 13.03 0.59 5.53
N LEU A 144 13.54 0.54 6.76
CA LEU A 144 13.65 1.71 7.62
C LEU A 144 14.54 2.77 6.96
N LYS A 145 15.69 2.37 6.40
CA LYS A 145 16.55 3.30 5.66
C LYS A 145 15.79 3.99 4.52
N LYS A 146 15.07 3.23 3.68
CA LYS A 146 14.26 3.80 2.58
C LYS A 146 13.16 4.74 3.09
N ILE A 147 12.51 4.41 4.20
CA ILE A 147 11.50 5.27 4.83
C ILE A 147 12.11 6.59 5.32
N LEU A 148 13.25 6.53 6.03
CA LEU A 148 13.91 7.72 6.57
C LEU A 148 14.45 8.62 5.46
N ASP A 149 15.04 8.02 4.42
CA ASP A 149 15.48 8.73 3.21
C ASP A 149 14.29 9.42 2.53
N HIS A 150 13.14 8.75 2.42
CA HIS A 150 11.91 9.33 1.87
C HIS A 150 11.41 10.50 2.70
N LEU A 151 11.24 10.33 4.02
CA LEU A 151 10.74 11.40 4.91
C LEU A 151 11.67 12.62 4.92
N SER A 152 12.97 12.41 4.75
CA SER A 152 13.96 13.48 4.65
C SER A 152 13.79 14.33 3.38
N ASN A 153 13.19 13.79 2.32
CA ASN A 153 13.19 14.38 0.98
C ASN A 153 11.80 14.64 0.38
N CYS A 154 10.74 14.00 0.89
CA CYS A 154 9.39 14.13 0.34
C CYS A 154 8.82 15.55 0.50
N ARG A 155 7.70 15.85 -0.16
CA ARG A 155 7.16 17.22 -0.12
C ARG A 155 6.66 17.53 1.29
N PRO A 156 6.78 18.78 1.80
CA PRO A 156 6.32 19.16 3.13
C PRO A 156 4.89 18.69 3.49
N LYS A 157 3.98 18.73 2.50
CA LYS A 157 2.59 18.29 2.67
C LYS A 157 2.40 16.79 2.88
N GLU A 158 3.38 15.98 2.49
CA GLU A 158 3.34 14.52 2.52
C GLU A 158 3.92 13.94 3.82
N ILE A 159 4.83 14.69 4.49
CA ILE A 159 5.57 14.23 5.68
C ILE A 159 4.64 13.68 6.75
N GLY A 160 3.57 14.41 7.10
CA GLY A 160 2.63 13.98 8.14
C GLY A 160 1.97 12.63 7.82
N GLN A 161 1.48 12.47 6.60
CA GLN A 161 0.80 11.24 6.18
C GLN A 161 1.79 10.07 6.08
N HIS A 162 2.97 10.29 5.52
CA HIS A 162 3.97 9.23 5.37
C HIS A 162 4.60 8.82 6.70
N ALA A 163 4.79 9.76 7.63
CA ALA A 163 5.24 9.45 8.98
C ALA A 163 4.22 8.60 9.73
N GLU A 164 2.93 8.89 9.59
CA GLU A 164 1.86 8.07 10.18
C GLU A 164 1.78 6.67 9.58
N ARG A 165 1.97 6.53 8.26
CA ARG A 165 2.07 5.21 7.61
C ARG A 165 3.28 4.42 8.09
N ALA A 166 4.43 5.09 8.24
CA ALA A 166 5.66 4.46 8.72
C ALA A 166 5.61 4.07 10.20
N PHE A 167 4.79 4.75 11.00
CA PHE A 167 4.76 4.59 12.46
C PHE A 167 4.53 3.14 12.92
N ILE A 168 3.86 2.29 12.13
CA ILE A 168 3.62 0.87 12.46
C ILE A 168 4.91 0.05 12.67
N CYS A 169 6.04 0.46 12.09
CA CYS A 169 7.33 -0.22 12.23
C CYS A 169 8.26 0.43 13.26
N ILE A 170 7.80 1.51 13.91
CA ILE A 170 8.62 2.26 14.86
C ILE A 170 8.55 1.60 16.23
N ASN A 171 9.72 1.34 16.80
CA ASN A 171 9.93 0.66 18.08
C ASN A 171 10.99 1.41 18.91
N GLN A 172 11.30 0.91 20.10
CA GLN A 172 12.25 1.55 21.01
C GLN A 172 13.66 1.68 20.41
N GLU A 173 14.10 0.72 19.60
CA GLU A 173 15.44 0.68 19.01
C GLU A 173 15.61 1.72 17.90
N ASN A 174 14.59 1.89 17.05
CA ASN A 174 14.68 2.74 15.86
C ASN A 174 14.05 4.15 16.01
N SER A 175 13.28 4.38 17.08
CA SER A 175 12.52 5.62 17.30
C SER A 175 13.35 6.89 17.29
N LYS A 176 14.58 6.84 17.83
CA LYS A 176 15.46 8.02 17.92
C LYS A 176 15.81 8.56 16.54
N GLU A 177 16.12 7.69 15.59
CA GLU A 177 16.46 8.09 14.23
C GLU A 177 15.24 8.67 13.50
N PHE A 178 14.09 8.02 13.65
CA PHE A 178 12.82 8.48 13.10
C PHE A 178 12.43 9.87 13.61
N ILE A 179 12.46 10.09 14.94
CA ILE A 179 12.18 11.40 15.54
C ILE A 179 13.17 12.46 15.03
N SER A 180 14.46 12.12 14.92
CA SER A 180 15.48 13.05 14.42
C SER A 180 15.15 13.57 13.01
N VAL A 181 14.72 12.69 12.10
CA VAL A 181 14.29 13.08 10.75
C VAL A 181 13.06 14.01 10.81
N LEU A 182 12.05 13.65 11.61
CA LEU A 182 10.84 14.47 11.73
C LEU A 182 11.11 15.87 12.30
N LEU A 183 11.96 15.96 13.33
CA LEU A 183 12.36 17.25 13.92
C LEU A 183 13.12 18.14 12.93
N LYS A 184 14.06 17.57 12.16
CA LYS A 184 14.75 18.32 11.10
C LYS A 184 13.78 18.85 10.04
N ARG A 185 12.81 18.03 9.64
CA ARG A 185 11.81 18.43 8.64
C ARG A 185 10.80 19.45 9.17
N ARG A 186 10.59 19.49 10.49
CA ARG A 186 9.62 20.35 11.18
C ARG A 186 9.77 21.84 10.86
N GLU A 187 10.99 22.32 10.63
CA GLU A 187 11.27 23.74 10.35
C GLU A 187 10.58 24.23 9.08
N ASN A 188 10.44 23.36 8.08
CA ASN A 188 9.87 23.66 6.77
C ASN A 188 8.36 23.40 6.67
N LEU A 189 7.68 23.22 7.81
CA LEU A 189 6.26 22.88 7.88
C LEU A 189 5.39 24.07 8.30
N SER A 190 4.14 24.08 7.82
CA SER A 190 3.09 24.98 8.34
C SER A 190 2.74 24.62 9.79
N ASP A 191 2.07 25.52 10.51
CA ASP A 191 1.68 25.25 11.91
C ASP A 191 0.73 24.05 12.04
N SER A 192 -0.16 23.83 11.07
CA SER A 192 -1.04 22.66 11.06
C SER A 192 -0.24 21.36 10.86
N GLN A 193 0.75 21.38 9.98
CA GLN A 193 1.64 20.24 9.73
C GLN A 193 2.54 19.95 10.94
N LYS A 194 3.10 20.99 11.58
CA LYS A 194 3.87 20.88 12.82
C LYS A 194 3.07 20.20 13.91
N LYS A 195 1.82 20.64 14.15
CA LYS A 195 0.92 20.02 15.14
C LYS A 195 0.70 18.52 14.90
N ARG A 196 0.54 18.10 13.64
CA ARG A 196 0.38 16.68 13.28
C ARG A 196 1.62 15.86 13.62
N ILE A 197 2.80 16.35 13.25
CA ILE A 197 4.09 15.69 13.56
C ILE A 197 4.40 15.69 15.06
N ASP A 198 4.18 16.81 15.76
CA ASP A 198 4.42 16.92 17.20
C ASP A 198 3.56 15.94 18.00
N LYS A 199 2.33 15.70 17.55
CA LYS A 199 1.45 14.69 18.16
C LYS A 199 2.05 13.29 18.03
N LEU A 200 2.58 12.95 16.84
CA LEU A 200 3.21 11.66 16.60
C LEU A 200 4.50 11.49 17.42
N ILE A 201 5.37 12.50 17.45
CA ILE A 201 6.60 12.49 18.26
C ILE A 201 6.27 12.28 19.74
N LYS A 202 5.32 13.05 20.29
CA LYS A 202 4.91 12.91 21.69
C LYS A 202 4.35 11.52 22.02
N ASN A 203 3.67 10.87 21.08
CA ASN A 203 3.20 9.51 21.27
C ASN A 203 4.39 8.53 21.38
N ILE A 204 5.37 8.67 20.49
CA ILE A 204 6.59 7.84 20.49
C ILE A 204 7.40 8.04 21.78
N GLU A 205 7.61 9.29 22.21
CA GLU A 205 8.36 9.63 23.43
C GLU A 205 7.72 9.09 24.71
N LYS A 206 6.39 8.92 24.72
CA LYS A 206 5.65 8.29 25.81
C LYS A 206 5.77 6.75 25.82
N GLY A 207 6.47 6.17 24.85
CA GLY A 207 6.56 4.73 24.67
C GLY A 207 5.31 4.10 24.05
N ASN A 208 4.40 4.91 23.51
CA ASN A 208 3.21 4.40 22.81
C ASN A 208 3.63 4.01 21.39
N PHE A 209 4.24 2.84 21.24
CA PHE A 209 4.53 2.22 19.95
C PHE A 209 3.29 1.45 19.46
N ASN A 210 3.14 1.30 18.14
CA ASN A 210 2.10 0.43 17.59
C ASN A 210 2.40 -1.00 18.03
N SER A 211 1.58 -1.52 18.95
CA SER A 211 1.61 -2.89 19.46
C SER A 211 1.25 -3.89 18.37
#